data_AF-A0A3D1B2U5-F1
#
_entry.id   AF-A0A3D1B2U5-F1
#
_cell.length_a   1.000
_cell.length_b   1.000
_cell.length_c   1.000
_cell.angle_alpha   90.00
_cell.angle_beta   90.00
_cell.angle_gamma   90.00
#
_symmetry.space_group_name_H-M   'P 1'
#
loop_
_entity.id
_entity.type
_entity.pdbx_description
1 polymer ?
#
loop_
_entity_poly.entity_id
_entity_poly.type
_entity_poly.pdbx_seq_one_letter_code
_entity_poly.pdbx_strand_id
1 'polypeptide(L)'
;MTKTAKFILIFYVLFFVLMPAVTALAQENTAAETQDASAEDLGVSDPTLLPDSPFYFLKEWGRQIRLTFIFNNVKKLELENKFTNEKLVELKKIIDNSSDPAIIEKATEKYQNAVDKIKERAEKIKEKASENEDVSKFLEKFTNQQVLHEKILQKLEGQVPEQVFEKIEEARERHLERFGQVMQKLENNKEKIAERVKNALQNGDEINSEILDRIKEKMPEDIKGKIESIRANVKNKIQERIQRKIQQKIQNNNSVETENLSQ
;
A
#
# COMPACT_ATOMS: atom_id res chain seq x y z
N MET A 1 68.28 24.23 -32.55
CA MET A 1 68.94 23.03 -32.00
C MET A 1 68.07 22.54 -30.84
N THR A 2 67.16 21.59 -31.08
CA THR A 2 67.34 20.14 -30.80
C THR A 2 67.53 19.89 -29.30
N LYS A 3 66.70 19.15 -28.55
CA LYS A 3 66.00 17.89 -28.88
C LYS A 3 65.11 17.46 -27.68
N THR A 4 64.02 16.73 -28.00
CA THR A 4 63.43 15.53 -27.31
C THR A 4 62.90 15.68 -25.87
N ALA A 5 61.64 15.47 -25.51
CA ALA A 5 60.59 14.46 -25.84
C ALA A 5 60.86 13.02 -25.36
N LYS A 6 59.83 12.43 -24.71
CA LYS A 6 59.53 11.01 -24.37
C LYS A 6 60.14 10.52 -23.02
N PHE A 7 59.49 9.75 -22.13
CA PHE A 7 58.58 8.59 -22.21
C PHE A 7 57.67 8.59 -20.94
N ILE A 8 56.35 8.39 -20.97
CA ILE A 8 55.58 7.12 -21.09
C ILE A 8 55.87 6.11 -19.96
N LEU A 9 54.88 6.01 -19.05
CA LEU A 9 54.17 4.80 -18.57
C LEU A 9 54.95 3.71 -17.84
N ILE A 10 54.54 3.37 -16.61
CA ILE A 10 54.43 1.99 -16.12
C ILE A 10 53.30 1.93 -15.06
N PHE A 11 52.25 1.21 -15.44
CA PHE A 11 51.24 0.59 -14.58
C PHE A 11 51.95 -0.36 -13.60
N TYR A 12 51.72 -0.24 -12.29
CA TYR A 12 51.93 -1.37 -11.38
C TYR A 12 50.59 -1.89 -10.89
N VAL A 13 50.11 -2.88 -11.64
CA VAL A 13 49.23 -3.94 -11.14
C VAL A 13 50.03 -4.77 -10.13
N LEU A 14 49.30 -5.43 -9.22
CA LEU A 14 49.73 -6.56 -8.38
C LEU A 14 50.44 -6.20 -7.05
N PHE A 15 49.62 -5.99 -6.01
CA PHE A 15 49.83 -6.76 -4.78
C PHE A 15 48.52 -7.46 -4.41
N PHE A 16 48.52 -8.74 -4.71
CA PHE A 16 47.54 -9.74 -4.39
C PHE A 16 47.87 -10.30 -2.99
N VAL A 17 46.87 -10.91 -2.35
CA VAL A 17 46.96 -11.85 -1.21
C VAL A 17 47.01 -11.25 0.21
N LEU A 18 45.85 -11.18 0.87
CA LEU A 18 45.43 -12.12 1.93
C LEU A 18 44.26 -11.47 2.69
N MET A 19 43.02 -11.86 2.37
CA MET A 19 41.95 -11.81 3.36
C MET A 19 41.16 -13.11 3.31
N PRO A 20 40.86 -13.71 4.47
CA PRO A 20 40.34 -15.06 4.58
C PRO A 20 38.96 -15.16 3.92
N ALA A 21 38.75 -16.27 3.22
CA ALA A 21 37.45 -16.70 2.75
C ALA A 21 36.49 -16.79 3.94
N VAL A 22 35.56 -15.83 4.03
CA VAL A 22 34.38 -15.98 4.87
C VAL A 22 33.53 -17.03 4.18
N THR A 23 33.58 -18.23 4.75
CA THR A 23 32.72 -19.35 4.40
C THR A 23 31.27 -18.94 4.55
N ALA A 24 30.49 -19.30 3.53
CA ALA A 24 29.05 -19.17 3.49
C ALA A 24 28.40 -19.79 4.74
N LEU A 25 27.59 -19.00 5.44
CA LEU A 25 26.35 -19.49 6.01
C LEU A 25 25.25 -18.93 5.12
N ALA A 26 24.91 -19.71 4.08
CA ALA A 26 23.66 -19.55 3.37
C ALA A 26 22.53 -19.90 4.34
N GLN A 27 22.02 -18.90 5.03
CA GLN A 27 20.75 -19.03 5.75
C GLN A 27 19.65 -18.98 4.70
N GLU A 28 19.15 -20.17 4.34
CA GLU A 28 17.89 -20.38 3.63
C GLU A 28 16.73 -19.92 4.54
N ASN A 29 16.58 -18.60 4.68
CA ASN A 29 15.31 -18.02 5.08
C ASN A 29 14.54 -17.73 3.80
N THR A 30 13.86 -18.75 3.29
CA THR A 30 12.71 -18.58 2.39
C THR A 30 11.56 -18.00 3.23
N ALA A 31 11.75 -16.79 3.75
CA ALA A 31 10.64 -15.93 4.09
C ALA A 31 10.01 -15.55 2.75
N ALA A 32 8.77 -15.96 2.53
CA ALA A 32 7.99 -15.48 1.41
C ALA A 32 8.12 -13.95 1.39
N GLU A 33 8.78 -13.41 0.37
CA GLU A 33 8.76 -12.00 0.04
C GLU A 33 7.30 -11.66 -0.27
N THR A 34 6.55 -11.32 0.76
CA THR A 34 5.30 -10.60 0.62
C THR A 34 5.72 -9.26 0.03
N GLN A 35 5.35 -8.99 -1.23
CA GLN A 35 5.60 -7.70 -1.88
C GLN A 35 5.25 -6.59 -0.89
N ASP A 36 6.28 -5.91 -0.37
CA ASP A 36 6.10 -4.83 0.58
C ASP A 36 5.50 -3.67 -0.21
N ALA A 37 4.33 -3.16 0.22
CA ALA A 37 3.69 -2.05 -0.48
C ALA A 37 4.64 -0.85 -0.52
N SER A 38 5.04 -0.47 -1.73
CA SER A 38 6.03 0.57 -1.99
C SER A 38 5.41 1.96 -2.02
N ALA A 39 6.25 3.00 -1.95
CA ALA A 39 5.78 4.39 -2.12
C ALA A 39 5.11 4.56 -3.49
N GLU A 40 5.64 3.89 -4.51
CA GLU A 40 5.18 3.89 -5.89
C GLU A 40 3.77 3.30 -6.01
N ASP A 41 3.44 2.25 -5.26
CA ASP A 41 2.10 1.65 -5.23
C ASP A 41 1.05 2.64 -4.69
N LEU A 42 1.47 3.54 -3.80
CA LEU A 42 0.66 4.65 -3.29
C LEU A 42 0.68 5.88 -4.22
N GLY A 43 1.39 5.83 -5.35
CA GLY A 43 1.53 6.94 -6.29
C GLY A 43 2.29 8.14 -5.72
N VAL A 44 3.19 7.88 -4.78
CA VAL A 44 4.09 8.87 -4.16
C VAL A 44 5.54 8.43 -4.32
N SER A 45 6.48 9.34 -4.07
CA SER A 45 7.91 9.03 -4.07
C SER A 45 8.39 8.83 -2.64
N ASP A 46 9.54 8.18 -2.49
CA ASP A 46 10.22 8.10 -1.21
C ASP A 46 10.45 9.48 -0.56
N PRO A 47 10.22 9.59 0.76
CA PRO A 47 10.35 10.86 1.45
C PRO A 47 11.82 11.24 1.62
N THR A 48 12.15 12.46 1.16
CA THR A 48 13.45 13.11 1.36
C THR A 48 13.58 13.80 2.71
N LEU A 49 12.45 14.12 3.36
CA LEU A 49 12.38 14.82 4.65
C LEU A 49 11.30 14.19 5.52
N LEU A 50 11.69 13.86 6.75
CA LEU A 50 10.86 13.18 7.75
C LEU A 50 10.38 14.13 8.86
N PRO A 51 9.26 13.81 9.55
CA PRO A 51 8.66 14.59 10.63
C PRO A 51 9.54 14.96 11.83
N ASP A 52 10.61 14.22 12.08
CA ASP A 52 11.61 14.41 13.13
C ASP A 52 12.69 15.44 12.76
N SER A 53 12.79 15.80 11.47
CA SER A 53 13.72 16.83 11.01
C SER A 53 13.30 18.25 11.44
N PRO A 54 14.26 19.11 11.87
CA PRO A 54 13.97 20.49 12.25
C PRO A 54 13.42 21.34 11.09
N PHE A 55 13.65 20.95 9.83
CA PHE A 55 13.17 21.68 8.65
C PHE A 55 11.84 21.15 8.11
N TYR A 56 11.20 20.17 8.77
CA TYR A 56 9.94 19.58 8.29
C TYR A 56 8.80 20.60 8.13
N PHE A 57 8.83 21.69 8.90
CA PHE A 57 7.85 22.78 8.77
C PHE A 57 7.84 23.41 7.37
N LEU A 58 8.97 23.42 6.65
CA LEU A 58 9.03 23.92 5.27
C LEU A 58 8.24 23.01 4.32
N LYS A 59 8.26 21.70 4.55
CA LYS A 59 7.47 20.72 3.79
C LYS A 59 5.98 20.95 4.01
N GLU A 60 5.56 21.10 5.26
CA GLU A 60 4.16 21.40 5.61
C GLU A 60 3.68 22.74 5.02
N TRP A 61 4.52 23.78 5.09
CA TRP A 61 4.23 25.07 4.46
C TRP A 61 4.07 24.95 2.95
N GLY A 62 4.98 24.23 2.28
CA GLY A 62 4.88 23.94 0.85
C GLY A 62 3.61 23.17 0.47
N ARG A 63 3.20 22.18 1.27
CA ARG A 63 1.93 21.45 1.11
C ARG A 63 0.73 22.40 1.17
N GLN A 64 0.73 23.30 2.16
CA GLN A 64 -0.33 24.28 2.33
C GLN A 64 -0.42 25.26 1.16
N ILE A 65 0.73 25.78 0.69
CA ILE A 65 0.77 26.65 -0.49
C ILE A 65 0.18 25.94 -1.70
N ARG A 66 0.60 24.70 -1.98
CA ARG A 66 0.06 23.93 -3.11
C ARG A 66 -1.46 23.80 -3.01
N LEU A 67 -2.01 23.51 -1.83
CA LEU A 67 -3.46 23.42 -1.63
C LEU A 67 -4.19 24.75 -1.89
N THR A 68 -3.59 25.89 -1.57
CA THR A 68 -4.24 27.20 -1.80
C THR A 68 -4.46 27.52 -3.27
N PHE A 69 -3.58 27.04 -4.16
CA PHE A 69 -3.69 27.29 -5.60
C PHE A 69 -4.54 26.27 -6.37
N ILE A 70 -5.02 25.20 -5.71
CA ILE A 70 -5.98 24.28 -6.31
C ILE A 70 -7.40 24.80 -6.07
N PHE A 71 -8.10 25.23 -7.11
CA PHE A 71 -9.47 25.76 -6.98
C PHE A 71 -10.55 24.68 -7.08
N ASN A 72 -10.32 23.62 -7.86
CA ASN A 72 -11.26 22.51 -8.02
C ASN A 72 -11.25 21.62 -6.77
N ASN A 73 -12.44 21.36 -6.19
CA ASN A 73 -12.57 20.61 -4.93
C ASN A 73 -12.14 19.13 -5.06
N VAL A 74 -12.41 18.49 -6.20
CA VAL A 74 -12.01 17.09 -6.45
C VAL A 74 -10.49 17.01 -6.57
N LYS A 75 -9.86 17.88 -7.36
CA LYS A 75 -8.38 17.97 -7.46
C LYS A 75 -7.72 18.30 -6.13
N LYS A 76 -8.39 19.10 -5.29
CA LYS A 76 -7.92 19.42 -3.94
C LYS A 76 -7.97 18.19 -3.03
N LEU A 77 -9.05 17.42 -3.11
CA LEU A 77 -9.19 16.15 -2.39
C LEU A 77 -8.14 15.12 -2.85
N GLU A 78 -7.88 15.02 -4.16
CA GLU A 78 -6.81 14.18 -4.71
C GLU A 78 -5.43 14.57 -4.15
N LEU A 79 -5.14 15.87 -4.06
CA LEU A 79 -3.88 16.37 -3.50
C LEU A 79 -3.77 16.09 -1.99
N GLU A 80 -4.86 16.27 -1.24
CA GLU A 80 -4.90 15.94 0.19
C GLU A 80 -4.67 14.44 0.44
N ASN A 81 -5.28 13.58 -0.41
CA ASN A 81 -5.05 12.14 -0.38
C ASN A 81 -3.59 11.81 -0.70
N LYS A 82 -2.97 12.47 -1.70
CA LYS A 82 -1.53 12.33 -1.96
C LYS A 82 -0.67 12.66 -0.74
N PHE A 83 -0.97 13.74 -0.02
CA PHE A 83 -0.22 14.08 1.20
C PHE A 83 -0.41 13.08 2.32
N THR A 84 -1.58 12.43 2.39
CA THR A 84 -1.85 11.37 3.35
C THR A 84 -1.01 10.13 3.03
N ASN A 85 -0.92 9.74 1.75
CA ASN A 85 -0.04 8.67 1.28
C ASN A 85 1.42 8.97 1.62
N GLU A 86 1.90 10.20 1.35
CA GLU A 86 3.26 10.63 1.72
C GLU A 86 3.51 10.50 3.23
N LYS A 87 2.54 10.87 4.06
CA LYS A 87 2.66 10.78 5.52
C LYS A 87 2.65 9.35 6.05
N LEU A 88 1.93 8.45 5.39
CA LEU A 88 2.01 7.02 5.72
C LEU A 88 3.39 6.46 5.40
N VAL A 89 3.98 6.83 4.26
CA VAL A 89 5.34 6.41 3.90
C VAL A 89 6.37 7.03 4.85
N GLU A 90 6.18 8.29 5.26
CA GLU A 90 6.99 8.92 6.31
C GLU A 90 6.89 8.16 7.65
N LEU A 91 5.69 7.74 8.06
CA LEU A 91 5.47 6.94 9.26
C LEU A 91 6.17 5.59 9.17
N LYS A 92 6.01 4.87 8.05
CA LYS A 92 6.72 3.61 7.77
C LYS A 92 8.23 3.80 7.94
N LYS A 93 8.79 4.82 7.29
CA LYS A 93 10.22 5.11 7.35
C LYS A 93 10.69 5.53 8.74
N ILE A 94 9.86 6.17 9.56
CA ILE A 94 10.19 6.48 10.95
C ILE A 94 10.27 5.18 11.76
N ILE A 95 9.28 4.30 11.65
CA ILE A 95 9.25 3.01 12.38
C ILE A 95 10.41 2.10 11.94
N ASP A 96 10.76 2.11 10.66
CA ASP A 96 11.91 1.35 10.13
C ASP A 96 13.26 1.84 10.70
N ASN A 97 13.36 3.12 11.09
CA ASN A 97 14.63 3.76 11.50
C ASN A 97 14.71 4.08 13.00
N SER A 98 13.61 4.00 13.74
CA SER A 98 13.52 4.41 15.13
C SER A 98 12.49 3.58 15.89
N SER A 99 12.84 3.26 17.14
CA SER A 99 11.92 2.65 18.11
C SER A 99 11.51 3.62 19.21
N ASP A 100 11.76 4.93 19.05
CA ASP A 100 11.37 5.96 20.02
C ASP A 100 9.84 6.18 19.98
N PRO A 101 9.11 5.84 21.08
CA PRO A 101 7.66 6.01 21.15
C PRO A 101 7.18 7.41 20.79
N ALA A 102 7.85 8.46 21.28
CA ALA A 102 7.39 9.84 21.09
C ALA A 102 7.50 10.30 19.63
N ILE A 103 8.52 9.81 18.91
CA ILE A 103 8.69 10.12 17.48
C ILE A 103 7.63 9.39 16.65
N ILE A 104 7.37 8.11 16.97
CA ILE A 104 6.36 7.29 16.30
C ILE A 104 4.97 7.87 16.53
N GLU A 105 4.59 8.18 17.78
CA GLU A 105 3.30 8.80 18.11
C GLU A 105 3.06 10.07 17.32
N LYS A 106 4.04 10.98 17.29
CA LYS A 106 3.95 12.24 16.54
C LYS A 106 3.82 12.02 15.03
N ALA A 107 4.47 11.02 14.47
CA ALA A 107 4.33 10.67 13.06
C ALA A 107 2.94 10.08 12.77
N THR A 108 2.44 9.21 13.66
CA THR A 108 1.10 8.62 13.58
C THR A 108 0.01 9.69 13.67
N GLU A 109 0.13 10.65 14.59
CA GLU A 109 -0.78 11.80 14.68
C GLU A 109 -0.78 12.64 13.40
N LYS A 110 0.38 12.86 12.77
CA LYS A 110 0.45 13.58 11.49
C LYS A 110 -0.29 12.83 10.39
N TYR A 111 -0.19 11.51 10.35
CA TYR A 111 -0.95 10.67 9.42
C TYR A 111 -2.45 10.74 9.71
N GLN A 112 -2.88 10.54 10.96
CA GLN A 112 -4.28 10.63 11.38
C GLN A 112 -4.92 11.99 11.02
N ASN A 113 -4.20 13.08 11.28
CA ASN A 113 -4.66 14.42 10.91
C ASN A 113 -4.83 14.60 9.40
N ALA A 114 -3.99 13.97 8.58
CA ALA A 114 -4.13 14.03 7.12
C ALA A 114 -5.33 13.22 6.62
N VAL A 115 -5.56 12.05 7.21
CA VAL A 115 -6.76 11.23 7.00
C VAL A 115 -8.03 12.01 7.34
N ASP A 116 -8.07 12.72 8.47
CA ASP A 116 -9.21 13.55 8.86
C ASP A 116 -9.47 14.68 7.83
N LYS A 117 -8.42 15.30 7.29
CA LYS A 117 -8.54 16.31 6.23
C LYS A 117 -9.15 15.75 4.95
N ILE A 118 -8.87 14.51 4.55
CA ILE A 118 -9.51 13.88 3.38
C ILE A 118 -11.04 13.92 3.55
N LYS A 119 -11.53 13.51 4.72
CA LYS A 119 -12.96 13.53 5.03
C LYS A 119 -13.54 14.95 4.96
N GLU A 120 -12.88 15.93 5.59
CA GLU A 120 -13.32 17.33 5.54
C GLU A 120 -13.36 17.92 4.11
N ARG A 121 -12.44 17.49 3.25
CA ARG A 121 -12.41 17.89 1.84
C ARG A 121 -13.51 17.22 1.04
N ALA A 122 -13.77 15.93 1.27
CA ALA A 122 -14.86 15.20 0.64
C ALA A 122 -16.23 15.82 0.97
N GLU A 123 -16.43 16.33 2.18
CA GLU A 123 -17.66 17.03 2.58
C GLU A 123 -17.96 18.27 1.73
N LYS A 124 -16.93 18.93 1.20
CA LYS A 124 -17.04 20.14 0.37
C LYS A 124 -17.37 19.84 -1.09
N ILE A 125 -17.30 18.59 -1.52
CA ILE A 125 -17.72 18.16 -2.86
C ILE A 125 -19.24 18.00 -2.85
N LYS A 126 -19.89 18.58 -3.85
CA LYS A 126 -21.36 18.55 -3.99
C LYS A 126 -21.80 17.38 -4.85
N GLU A 127 -21.06 17.15 -5.92
CA GLU A 127 -21.31 16.13 -6.93
C GLU A 127 -21.07 14.72 -6.38
N LYS A 128 -21.87 13.78 -6.84
CA LYS A 128 -21.66 12.34 -6.59
C LYS A 128 -20.86 11.70 -7.72
N ALA A 129 -20.33 10.51 -7.48
CA ALA A 129 -19.64 9.71 -8.49
C ALA A 129 -20.51 9.40 -9.73
N SER A 130 -21.84 9.33 -9.56
CA SER A 130 -22.80 9.18 -10.66
C SER A 130 -22.96 10.43 -11.53
N GLU A 131 -22.57 11.59 -11.01
CA GLU A 131 -22.76 12.90 -11.65
C GLU A 131 -21.46 13.47 -12.21
N ASN A 132 -20.32 13.07 -11.62
CA ASN A 132 -19.01 13.58 -11.97
C ASN A 132 -17.98 12.43 -12.10
N GLU A 133 -17.45 12.27 -13.30
CA GLU A 133 -16.47 11.22 -13.63
C GLU A 133 -15.17 11.36 -12.82
N ASP A 134 -14.73 12.59 -12.51
CA ASP A 134 -13.53 12.82 -11.70
C ASP A 134 -13.73 12.33 -10.26
N VAL A 135 -14.94 12.48 -9.71
CA VAL A 135 -15.27 11.91 -8.39
C VAL A 135 -15.23 10.38 -8.44
N SER A 136 -15.78 9.77 -9.50
CA SER A 136 -15.73 8.32 -9.66
C SER A 136 -14.29 7.80 -9.80
N LYS A 137 -13.46 8.45 -10.61
CA LYS A 137 -12.02 8.14 -10.77
C LYS A 137 -11.26 8.30 -9.46
N PHE A 138 -11.53 9.37 -8.72
CA PHE A 138 -10.97 9.58 -7.39
C PHE A 138 -11.33 8.41 -6.47
N LEU A 139 -12.60 8.00 -6.38
CA LEU A 139 -13.02 6.91 -5.50
C LEU A 139 -12.40 5.56 -5.85
N GLU A 140 -12.21 5.26 -7.14
CA GLU A 140 -11.50 4.05 -7.58
C GLU A 140 -10.06 4.04 -7.05
N LYS A 141 -9.31 5.12 -7.32
CA LYS A 141 -7.92 5.27 -6.87
C LYS A 141 -7.83 5.29 -5.35
N PHE A 142 -8.70 6.04 -4.70
CA PHE A 142 -8.77 6.18 -3.25
C PHE A 142 -8.99 4.82 -2.58
N THR A 143 -9.93 4.01 -3.08
CA THR A 143 -10.21 2.68 -2.52
C THR A 143 -8.98 1.76 -2.60
N ASN A 144 -8.29 1.73 -3.75
CA ASN A 144 -7.05 0.96 -3.90
C ASN A 144 -5.99 1.38 -2.86
N GLN A 145 -5.82 2.69 -2.69
CA GLN A 145 -4.84 3.23 -1.76
C GLN A 145 -5.22 3.00 -0.29
N GLN A 146 -6.51 3.07 0.08
CA GLN A 146 -6.93 2.77 1.45
C GLN A 146 -6.75 1.29 1.81
N VAL A 147 -6.94 0.37 0.87
CA VAL A 147 -6.57 -1.05 1.08
C VAL A 147 -5.07 -1.20 1.32
N LEU A 148 -4.22 -0.45 0.60
CA LEU A 148 -2.78 -0.43 0.84
C LEU A 148 -2.43 0.21 2.19
N HIS A 149 -3.13 1.27 2.60
CA HIS A 149 -2.94 1.88 3.91
C HIS A 149 -3.17 0.88 5.03
N GLU A 150 -4.25 0.11 4.92
CA GLU A 150 -4.59 -0.92 5.88
C GLU A 150 -3.54 -2.04 5.93
N LYS A 151 -3.03 -2.50 4.77
CA LYS A 151 -1.91 -3.46 4.71
C LYS A 151 -0.64 -2.93 5.39
N ILE A 152 -0.26 -1.69 5.10
CA ILE A 152 0.95 -1.07 5.65
C ILE A 152 0.80 -0.92 7.16
N LEU A 153 -0.31 -0.35 7.64
CA LEU A 153 -0.51 -0.15 9.07
C LEU A 153 -0.62 -1.47 9.84
N GLN A 154 -1.25 -2.50 9.27
CA GLN A 154 -1.27 -3.85 9.84
C GLN A 154 0.15 -4.39 10.05
N LYS A 155 1.04 -4.20 9.07
CA LYS A 155 2.44 -4.60 9.18
C LYS A 155 3.17 -3.77 10.25
N LEU A 156 3.00 -2.45 10.25
CA LEU A 156 3.66 -1.55 11.19
C LEU A 156 3.27 -1.83 12.64
N GLU A 157 2.02 -2.21 12.90
CA GLU A 157 1.55 -2.60 14.22
C GLU A 157 2.39 -3.72 14.84
N GLY A 158 2.85 -4.69 14.05
CA GLY A 158 3.74 -5.77 14.49
C GLY A 158 5.22 -5.37 14.65
N GLN A 159 5.59 -4.14 14.29
CA GLN A 159 6.97 -3.65 14.31
C GLN A 159 7.20 -2.58 15.38
N VAL A 160 6.14 -2.00 15.94
CA VAL A 160 6.26 -0.94 16.93
C VAL A 160 6.41 -1.46 18.35
N PRO A 161 7.03 -0.67 19.25
CA PRO A 161 7.01 -0.96 20.70
C PRO A 161 5.59 -1.03 21.25
N GLU A 162 5.40 -1.82 22.31
CA GLU A 162 4.10 -2.00 22.98
C GLU A 162 3.45 -0.67 23.39
N GLN A 163 4.26 0.33 23.79
CA GLN A 163 3.77 1.64 24.22
C GLN A 163 2.99 2.40 23.14
N VAL A 164 3.26 2.14 21.86
CA VAL A 164 2.62 2.85 20.74
C VAL A 164 1.75 1.93 19.88
N PHE A 165 1.62 0.66 20.26
CA PHE A 165 0.76 -0.31 19.60
C PHE A 165 -0.68 0.23 19.47
N GLU A 166 -1.26 0.66 20.58
CA GLU A 166 -2.62 1.22 20.63
C GLU A 166 -2.74 2.45 19.71
N LYS A 167 -1.68 3.26 19.59
CA LYS A 167 -1.69 4.44 18.72
C LYS A 167 -1.76 4.07 17.23
N ILE A 168 -1.05 3.00 16.82
CA ILE A 168 -1.14 2.48 15.45
C ILE A 168 -2.51 1.85 15.21
N GLU A 169 -3.03 1.09 16.17
CA GLU A 169 -4.37 0.53 16.10
C GLU A 169 -5.44 1.63 15.93
N GLU A 170 -5.38 2.69 16.74
CA GLU A 170 -6.26 3.87 16.58
C GLU A 170 -6.15 4.49 15.18
N ALA A 171 -4.95 4.56 14.60
CA ALA A 171 -4.76 5.08 13.25
C ALA A 171 -5.34 4.14 12.18
N ARG A 172 -5.26 2.83 12.39
CA ARG A 172 -5.93 1.82 11.57
C ARG A 172 -7.45 2.00 11.63
N GLU A 173 -8.00 2.08 12.81
CA GLU A 173 -9.45 2.26 13.04
C GLU A 173 -9.96 3.56 12.42
N ARG A 174 -9.28 4.67 12.70
CA ARG A 174 -9.67 6.00 12.21
C ARG A 174 -9.65 6.11 10.70
N HIS A 175 -8.64 5.57 10.01
CA HIS A 175 -8.60 5.69 8.55
C HIS A 175 -9.68 4.87 7.86
N LEU A 176 -10.04 3.69 8.38
CA LEU A 176 -11.16 2.91 7.85
C LEU A 176 -12.51 3.61 8.11
N GLU A 177 -12.67 4.26 9.27
CA GLU A 177 -13.84 5.09 9.53
C GLU A 177 -13.95 6.25 8.52
N ARG A 178 -12.86 6.99 8.29
CA ARG A 178 -12.84 8.08 7.30
C ARG A 178 -13.03 7.57 5.88
N PHE A 179 -12.47 6.42 5.53
CA PHE A 179 -12.72 5.76 4.25
C PHE A 179 -14.22 5.50 4.06
N GLY A 180 -14.89 4.87 5.04
CA GLY A 180 -16.33 4.63 5.00
C GLY A 180 -17.16 5.91 4.84
N GLN A 181 -16.79 6.98 5.56
CA GLN A 181 -17.45 8.28 5.49
C GLN A 181 -17.28 8.94 4.12
N VAL A 182 -16.07 8.92 3.55
CA VAL A 182 -15.79 9.46 2.21
C VAL A 182 -16.57 8.69 1.14
N MET A 183 -16.59 7.35 1.22
CA MET A 183 -17.35 6.51 0.28
C MET A 183 -18.84 6.84 0.32
N GLN A 184 -19.46 6.92 1.50
CA GLN A 184 -20.87 7.29 1.63
C GLN A 184 -21.15 8.74 1.17
N LYS A 185 -20.22 9.64 1.44
CA LYS A 185 -20.36 11.05 1.05
C LYS A 185 -20.33 11.23 -0.46
N LEU A 186 -19.53 10.46 -1.19
CA LEU A 186 -19.30 10.68 -2.62
C LEU A 186 -19.98 9.64 -3.54
N GLU A 187 -20.37 8.49 -3.01
CA GLU A 187 -21.06 7.43 -3.75
C GLU A 187 -22.41 7.10 -3.08
N ASN A 188 -23.49 7.20 -3.84
CA ASN A 188 -24.84 6.83 -3.39
C ASN A 188 -25.18 5.37 -3.75
N ASN A 189 -24.48 4.78 -4.71
CA ASN A 189 -24.68 3.40 -5.13
C ASN A 189 -23.85 2.43 -4.27
N LYS A 190 -24.53 1.70 -3.39
CA LYS A 190 -23.92 0.75 -2.45
C LYS A 190 -23.26 -0.44 -3.14
N GLU A 191 -23.81 -0.90 -4.26
CA GLU A 191 -23.19 -1.92 -5.12
C GLU A 191 -21.86 -1.43 -5.66
N LYS A 192 -21.79 -0.17 -6.09
CA LYS A 192 -20.54 0.44 -6.56
C LYS A 192 -19.51 0.57 -5.45
N ILE A 193 -19.91 0.86 -4.22
CA ILE A 193 -18.97 0.85 -3.07
C ILE A 193 -18.40 -0.56 -2.87
N ALA A 194 -19.25 -1.57 -2.82
CA ALA A 194 -18.84 -2.95 -2.62
C ALA A 194 -17.95 -3.47 -3.79
N GLU A 195 -18.28 -3.08 -5.03
CA GLU A 195 -17.49 -3.40 -6.23
C GLU A 195 -16.08 -2.79 -6.17
N ARG A 196 -15.94 -1.53 -5.76
CA ARG A 196 -14.63 -0.89 -5.61
C ARG A 196 -13.77 -1.59 -4.56
N VAL A 197 -14.35 -1.91 -3.40
CA VAL A 197 -13.63 -2.65 -2.34
C VAL A 197 -13.18 -4.03 -2.84
N LYS A 198 -14.07 -4.74 -3.56
CA LYS A 198 -13.73 -6.01 -4.19
C LYS A 198 -12.55 -5.88 -5.15
N ASN A 199 -12.62 -4.93 -6.08
CA ASN A 199 -11.60 -4.76 -7.11
C ASN A 199 -10.25 -4.42 -6.48
N ALA A 200 -10.24 -3.55 -5.46
CA ALA A 200 -9.04 -3.20 -4.72
C ALA A 200 -8.38 -4.39 -4.00
N LEU A 201 -9.19 -5.33 -3.51
CA LEU A 201 -8.70 -6.55 -2.85
C LEU A 201 -8.28 -7.65 -3.84
N GLN A 202 -8.87 -7.68 -5.04
CA GLN A 202 -8.55 -8.66 -6.08
C GLN A 202 -7.26 -8.36 -6.84
N ASN A 203 -6.75 -7.13 -6.76
CA ASN A 203 -5.46 -6.74 -7.34
C ASN A 203 -4.24 -7.30 -6.56
N GLY A 204 -4.45 -8.06 -5.47
CA GLY A 204 -3.43 -8.88 -4.81
C GLY A 204 -3.73 -10.37 -4.96
N ASP A 205 -2.69 -11.21 -4.96
CA ASP A 205 -2.78 -12.65 -5.23
C ASP A 205 -3.68 -13.46 -4.28
N GLU A 206 -4.14 -12.86 -3.18
CA GLU A 206 -5.11 -13.43 -2.26
C GLU A 206 -6.00 -12.32 -1.71
N ILE A 207 -7.33 -12.55 -1.63
CA ILE A 207 -8.19 -11.67 -0.85
C ILE A 207 -7.75 -11.82 0.60
N ASN A 208 -7.08 -10.80 1.12
CA ASN A 208 -6.78 -10.73 2.55
C ASN A 208 -8.11 -10.60 3.30
N SER A 209 -8.56 -11.73 3.85
CA SER A 209 -9.88 -11.85 4.48
C SER A 209 -10.02 -10.96 5.72
N GLU A 210 -8.93 -10.73 6.46
CA GLU A 210 -8.90 -9.87 7.64
C GLU A 210 -9.15 -8.40 7.26
N ILE A 211 -8.42 -7.90 6.25
CA ILE A 211 -8.60 -6.53 5.74
C ILE A 211 -10.05 -6.33 5.27
N LEU A 212 -10.61 -7.32 4.59
CA LEU A 212 -11.99 -7.28 4.15
C LEU A 212 -12.97 -7.22 5.33
N ASP A 213 -12.73 -7.98 6.40
CA ASP A 213 -13.58 -7.93 7.60
C ASP A 213 -13.50 -6.58 8.31
N ARG A 214 -12.31 -6.00 8.44
CA ARG A 214 -12.15 -4.67 9.06
C ARG A 214 -12.80 -3.56 8.22
N ILE A 215 -12.62 -3.58 6.90
CA ILE A 215 -13.33 -2.66 6.00
C ILE A 215 -14.84 -2.85 6.15
N LYS A 216 -15.33 -4.09 6.12
CA LYS A 216 -16.75 -4.41 6.27
C LYS A 216 -17.31 -3.85 7.58
N GLU A 217 -16.59 -4.00 8.69
CA GLU A 217 -17.02 -3.53 10.00
C GLU A 217 -17.25 -2.01 10.04
N LYS A 218 -16.45 -1.23 9.32
CA LYS A 218 -16.57 0.24 9.23
C LYS A 218 -17.55 0.74 8.17
N MET A 219 -18.20 -0.17 7.45
CA MET A 219 -19.21 0.17 6.45
C MET A 219 -20.63 0.12 7.06
N PRO A 220 -21.59 0.88 6.53
CA PRO A 220 -23.01 0.74 6.81
C PRO A 220 -23.53 -0.69 6.58
N GLU A 221 -24.52 -1.11 7.36
CA GLU A 221 -25.08 -2.48 7.33
C GLU A 221 -25.51 -2.96 5.94
N ASP A 222 -26.10 -2.07 5.15
CA ASP A 222 -26.53 -2.37 3.78
C ASP A 222 -25.38 -2.56 2.77
N ILE A 223 -24.18 -2.06 3.08
CA ILE A 223 -22.95 -2.32 2.35
C ILE A 223 -22.30 -3.61 2.86
N LYS A 224 -22.38 -3.90 4.17
CA LYS A 224 -21.83 -5.14 4.76
C LYS A 224 -22.36 -6.39 4.07
N GLY A 225 -23.67 -6.47 3.87
CA GLY A 225 -24.29 -7.61 3.19
C GLY A 225 -23.81 -7.78 1.75
N LYS A 226 -23.56 -6.68 1.02
CA LYS A 226 -23.04 -6.72 -0.36
C LYS A 226 -21.59 -7.19 -0.38
N ILE A 227 -20.76 -6.72 0.55
CA ILE A 227 -19.38 -7.16 0.71
C ILE A 227 -19.31 -8.66 1.03
N GLU A 228 -20.20 -9.17 1.89
CA GLU A 228 -20.25 -10.60 2.22
C GLU A 228 -20.65 -11.46 1.01
N SER A 229 -21.60 -11.01 0.20
CA SER A 229 -21.99 -11.70 -1.03
C SER A 229 -20.82 -11.79 -2.03
N ILE A 230 -19.99 -10.75 -2.09
CA ILE A 230 -18.79 -10.70 -2.92
C ILE A 230 -17.77 -11.73 -2.44
N ARG A 231 -17.52 -11.79 -1.13
CA ARG A 231 -16.62 -12.79 -0.53
C ARG A 231 -17.04 -14.21 -0.87
N ALA A 232 -18.32 -14.53 -0.69
CA ALA A 232 -18.86 -15.86 -1.00
C ALA A 232 -18.67 -16.20 -2.48
N ASN A 233 -18.97 -15.27 -3.38
CA ASN A 233 -18.82 -15.45 -4.82
C ASN A 233 -17.36 -15.67 -5.23
N VAL A 234 -16.40 -14.94 -4.62
CA VAL A 234 -14.98 -15.15 -4.92
C VAL A 234 -14.50 -16.50 -4.40
N LYS A 235 -14.88 -16.88 -3.17
CA LYS A 235 -14.54 -18.19 -2.59
C LYS A 235 -15.03 -19.34 -3.48
N ASN A 236 -16.29 -19.28 -3.93
CA ASN A 236 -16.86 -20.27 -4.84
C ASN A 236 -16.09 -20.33 -6.17
N LYS A 237 -15.76 -19.18 -6.77
CA LYS A 237 -14.98 -19.12 -8.03
C LYS A 237 -13.57 -19.70 -7.89
N ILE A 238 -12.93 -19.52 -6.73
CA ILE A 238 -11.63 -20.14 -6.43
C ILE A 238 -11.78 -21.65 -6.29
N GLN A 239 -12.78 -22.11 -5.54
CA GLN A 239 -13.07 -23.54 -5.38
C GLN A 239 -13.35 -24.22 -6.73
N GLU A 240 -14.16 -23.63 -7.59
CA GLU A 240 -14.41 -24.13 -8.95
C GLU A 240 -13.14 -24.19 -9.81
N ARG A 241 -12.23 -23.22 -9.67
CA ARG A 241 -10.94 -23.24 -10.38
C ARG A 241 -10.04 -24.37 -9.89
N ILE A 242 -9.99 -24.59 -8.57
CA ILE A 242 -9.22 -25.68 -7.95
C ILE A 242 -9.79 -27.04 -8.41
N GLN A 243 -11.11 -27.22 -8.32
CA GLN A 243 -11.77 -28.45 -8.76
C GLN A 243 -11.49 -28.75 -10.24
N ARG A 244 -11.58 -27.75 -11.13
CA ARG A 244 -11.24 -27.91 -12.54
C ARG A 244 -9.78 -28.33 -12.75
N LYS A 245 -8.83 -27.72 -12.05
CA LYS A 245 -7.41 -28.09 -12.13
C LYS A 245 -7.16 -29.53 -11.66
N ILE A 246 -7.83 -29.95 -10.58
CA ILE A 246 -7.74 -31.33 -10.07
C ILE A 246 -8.31 -32.32 -11.10
N GLN A 247 -9.48 -32.04 -11.67
CA GLN A 247 -10.10 -32.87 -12.70
C GLN A 247 -9.22 -33.01 -13.95
N GLN A 248 -8.64 -31.91 -14.43
CA GLN A 248 -7.70 -31.94 -15.56
C GLN A 248 -6.47 -32.80 -15.26
N LYS A 249 -5.91 -32.72 -14.05
CA LYS A 249 -4.76 -33.53 -13.66
C LYS A 249 -5.09 -35.03 -13.60
N ILE A 250 -6.27 -35.38 -13.08
CA ILE A 250 -6.75 -36.77 -13.05
C ILE A 250 -6.95 -37.28 -14.49
N GLN A 251 -7.58 -36.49 -15.36
CA GLN A 251 -7.81 -36.87 -16.75
C GLN A 251 -6.51 -37.09 -17.53
N ASN A 252 -5.53 -36.19 -17.35
CA ASN A 252 -4.24 -36.28 -18.01
C ASN A 252 -3.42 -37.51 -17.54
N ASN A 253 -3.46 -37.84 -16.25
CA ASN A 253 -2.79 -39.04 -15.74
C ASN A 253 -3.40 -40.32 -16.30
N ASN A 254 -4.74 -40.39 -16.39
CA ASN A 254 -5.42 -41.56 -16.94
C ASN A 254 -5.14 -41.75 -18.45
N SER A 255 -4.99 -40.67 -19.22
CA SER A 255 -4.63 -40.76 -20.64
C SER A 255 -3.20 -41.27 -20.89
N VAL A 256 -2.24 -40.91 -20.03
CA VAL A 256 -0.84 -41.39 -20.12
C VAL A 256 -0.73 -42.87 -19.75
N GLU A 257 -1.51 -43.35 -18.79
CA GLU A 257 -1.59 -44.77 -18.46
C GLU A 257 -2.17 -45.61 -19.61
N THR A 258 -3.20 -45.09 -20.29
CA THR A 258 -3.80 -45.79 -21.44
C THR A 258 -2.89 -45.83 -22.67
N GLU A 259 -2.04 -44.82 -22.90
CA GLU A 259 -1.06 -44.83 -23.99
C GLU A 259 0.07 -45.84 -23.74
N ASN A 260 0.58 -45.93 -22.50
CA ASN A 260 1.65 -46.87 -22.14
C ASN A 260 1.22 -48.34 -22.11
N LEU A 261 -0.08 -48.63 -21.96
CA LEU A 261 -0.63 -50.00 -22.03
C LEU A 261 -0.90 -50.48 -23.46
N SER A 262 -0.78 -49.58 -24.45
CA SER A 262 -1.06 -49.84 -25.87
C SER A 262 0.19 -49.91 -26.76
N GLN A 263 1.38 -49.77 -26.18
CA GLN A 263 2.69 -50.04 -26.80
C GLN A 263 3.26 -51.38 -26.30
#